data_AF-D5DI46-F1
#
_entry.id   AF-D5DI46-F1
#
_cell.length_a   1.000
_cell.length_b   1.000
_cell.length_c   1.000
_cell.angle_alpha   90.00
_cell.angle_beta   90.00
_cell.angle_gamma   90.00
#
_symmetry.space_group_name_H-M   'P 1'
#
loop_
_entity.id
_entity.type
_entity.pdbx_description
1 polymer ?
#
loop_
_entity_poly.entity_id
_entity_poly.type
_entity_poly.pdbx_seq_one_letter_code
_entity_poly.pdbx_strand_id
1 'polypeptide(L)'
;MNKKLSALTGAGVLAFSLTACAPQQEKEVSAEKKEPAQHLADQQIMADAWYQTSGEMKALYYQGYNTGKLRLDEALAKSTDKKPAIILDLDETVLDNSPFQASAIKTGKGFPYKWDEWVQAAKAKAVPGAVEFLTYADQKGVDVYYIPGRTTSQLEATIKNLKNLHIPQAAKDHVLLTGPKDEGKETRRQKVATNHNVVLLFGDNLSDFSGFDKKSITDRNKLVEEQKETFGQKLIVFPNPMYGDWEGAIYNYDYSISDKQKDKLRRDQLQYFN
;
A
#
# COMPACT_ATOMS: atom_id res chain seq x y z
N MET A 1 -98.39 0.48 15.59
CA MET A 1 -99.40 1.33 14.92
C MET A 1 -98.68 2.41 14.11
N ASN A 2 -99.06 2.52 12.83
CA ASN A 2 -99.00 3.68 11.95
C ASN A 2 -97.65 4.27 11.50
N LYS A 3 -97.32 3.89 10.25
CA LYS A 3 -96.89 4.75 9.13
C LYS A 3 -97.03 6.26 9.38
N LYS A 4 -96.02 7.03 8.94
CA LYS A 4 -96.21 8.03 7.87
C LYS A 4 -94.88 8.51 7.29
N LEU A 5 -94.86 8.46 5.96
CA LEU A 5 -93.90 9.05 5.03
C LEU A 5 -94.24 10.54 4.89
N SER A 6 -93.24 11.42 4.95
CA SER A 6 -93.36 12.81 4.48
C SER A 6 -92.03 13.22 3.87
N ALA A 7 -92.01 13.36 2.54
CA ALA A 7 -90.94 14.00 1.82
C ALA A 7 -91.06 15.53 2.00
N LEU A 8 -89.94 16.21 2.23
CA LEU A 8 -89.83 17.64 1.92
C LEU A 8 -88.43 17.93 1.35
N THR A 9 -88.44 18.40 0.12
CA THR A 9 -87.36 19.01 -0.65
C THR A 9 -86.79 20.24 0.05
N GLY A 10 -85.47 20.30 0.19
CA GLY A 10 -84.73 21.49 0.63
C GLY A 10 -83.38 21.54 -0.07
N ALA A 11 -83.19 22.57 -0.88
CA ALA A 11 -82.07 22.78 -1.78
C ALA A 11 -80.79 23.26 -1.07
N GLY A 12 -79.65 22.89 -1.64
CA GLY A 12 -78.46 23.75 -1.68
C GLY A 12 -77.48 23.64 -0.52
N VAL A 13 -76.34 23.00 -0.75
CA VAL A 13 -75.00 23.62 -0.91
C VAL A 13 -74.01 22.47 -1.14
N LEU A 14 -73.56 22.32 -2.39
CA LEU A 14 -72.40 21.46 -2.68
C LEU A 14 -71.14 22.23 -2.23
N ALA A 15 -70.61 21.85 -1.07
CA ALA A 15 -69.26 22.24 -0.68
C ALA A 15 -68.26 21.41 -1.50
N PHE A 16 -67.65 22.02 -2.52
CA PHE A 16 -66.45 21.50 -3.16
C PHE A 16 -65.31 21.52 -2.13
N SER A 17 -65.05 20.40 -1.48
CA SER A 17 -63.79 20.18 -0.77
C SER A 17 -62.68 20.01 -1.81
N LEU A 18 -62.00 21.11 -2.13
CA LEU A 18 -60.72 21.08 -2.82
C LEU A 18 -59.72 20.34 -1.92
N THR A 19 -59.46 19.08 -2.26
CA THR A 19 -58.29 18.34 -1.81
C THR A 19 -57.04 19.08 -2.29
N ALA A 20 -56.45 19.89 -1.41
CA ALA A 20 -55.11 20.38 -1.59
C ALA A 20 -54.16 19.17 -1.52
N CYS A 21 -53.71 18.67 -2.67
CA CYS A 21 -52.50 17.87 -2.75
C CYS A 21 -51.35 18.73 -2.22
N ALA A 22 -50.94 18.50 -0.97
CA ALA A 22 -49.67 19.02 -0.49
C ALA A 22 -48.56 18.43 -1.37
N PRO A 23 -47.66 19.25 -1.94
CA PRO A 23 -46.48 18.72 -2.61
C PRO A 23 -45.67 17.94 -1.59
N GLN A 24 -45.58 16.63 -1.80
CA GLN A 24 -44.74 15.73 -1.05
C GLN A 24 -43.30 16.18 -1.31
N GLN A 25 -42.73 16.88 -0.34
CA GLN A 25 -41.36 17.34 -0.35
C GLN A 25 -40.47 16.11 -0.50
N GLU A 26 -39.95 15.89 -1.71
CA GLU A 26 -38.87 14.95 -1.94
C GLU A 26 -37.76 15.33 -0.95
N LYS A 27 -37.45 14.41 -0.03
CA LYS A 27 -36.22 14.51 0.74
C LYS A 27 -35.09 14.44 -0.28
N GLU A 28 -34.55 15.60 -0.65
CA GLU A 28 -33.18 15.68 -1.15
C GLU A 28 -32.33 14.89 -0.14
N VAL A 29 -31.84 13.73 -0.58
CA VAL A 29 -30.76 13.03 0.11
C VAL A 29 -29.59 13.98 0.02
N SER A 30 -29.41 14.81 1.06
CA SER A 30 -28.25 15.66 1.19
C SER A 30 -27.04 14.75 1.06
N ALA A 31 -26.25 14.95 0.00
CA ALA A 31 -24.94 14.33 -0.09
C ALA A 31 -24.20 14.70 1.20
N GLU A 32 -24.02 13.72 2.09
CA GLU A 32 -23.26 13.91 3.32
C GLU A 32 -21.92 14.52 2.91
N LYS A 33 -21.65 15.74 3.40
CA LYS A 33 -20.35 16.37 3.22
C LYS A 33 -19.33 15.51 3.96
N LYS A 34 -18.73 14.56 3.25
CA LYS A 34 -17.60 13.76 3.73
C LYS A 34 -16.53 14.71 4.25
N GLU A 35 -15.97 14.41 5.42
CA GLU A 35 -14.88 15.20 5.97
C GLU A 35 -13.67 15.21 5.02
N PRO A 36 -12.83 16.28 5.00
CA PRO A 36 -11.68 16.37 4.11
C PRO A 36 -10.73 15.15 4.16
N ALA A 37 -10.58 14.51 5.32
CA ALA A 37 -9.77 13.30 5.49
C ALA A 37 -10.38 12.07 4.80
N GLN A 38 -11.71 11.94 4.83
CA GLN A 38 -12.42 10.88 4.11
C GLN A 38 -12.31 11.07 2.59
N HIS A 39 -12.28 12.32 2.12
CA HIS A 39 -12.03 12.63 0.70
C HIS A 39 -10.62 12.24 0.24
N LEU A 40 -9.60 12.34 1.10
CA LEU A 40 -8.24 11.94 0.75
C LEU A 40 -8.07 10.41 0.72
N ALA A 41 -8.68 9.70 1.68
CA ALA A 41 -8.69 8.24 1.74
C ALA A 41 -9.45 7.61 0.56
N ASP A 42 -10.54 8.23 0.10
CA ASP A 42 -11.30 7.76 -1.06
C ASP A 42 -10.44 7.70 -2.35
N GLN A 43 -9.39 8.50 -2.45
CA GLN A 43 -8.47 8.49 -3.60
C GLN A 43 -7.62 7.21 -3.68
N GLN A 44 -7.53 6.43 -2.59
CA GLN A 44 -6.78 5.18 -2.55
C GLN A 44 -7.62 3.95 -2.96
N ILE A 45 -8.96 4.07 -3.04
CA ILE A 45 -9.86 2.92 -3.23
C ILE A 45 -9.47 2.05 -4.44
N MET A 46 -9.18 2.66 -5.58
CA MET A 46 -8.82 1.90 -6.79
C MET A 46 -7.45 1.24 -6.69
N ALA A 47 -6.48 1.87 -6.03
CA ALA A 47 -5.16 1.30 -5.80
C ALA A 47 -5.23 0.11 -4.83
N ASP A 48 -5.94 0.26 -3.71
CA ASP A 48 -6.15 -0.78 -2.72
C ASP A 48 -6.95 -1.96 -3.31
N ALA A 49 -8.00 -1.68 -4.09
CA ALA A 49 -8.78 -2.71 -4.77
C ALA A 49 -7.93 -3.46 -5.80
N TRP A 50 -7.15 -2.75 -6.62
CA TRP A 50 -6.22 -3.39 -7.56
C TRP A 50 -5.24 -4.29 -6.81
N TYR A 51 -4.63 -3.81 -5.72
CA TYR A 51 -3.66 -4.58 -4.95
C TYR A 51 -4.28 -5.83 -4.30
N GLN A 52 -5.47 -5.71 -3.72
CA GLN A 52 -6.14 -6.79 -3.00
C GLN A 52 -6.80 -7.84 -3.91
N THR A 53 -7.35 -7.41 -5.05
CA THR A 53 -8.28 -8.25 -5.81
C THR A 53 -7.80 -8.61 -7.20
N SER A 54 -6.87 -7.86 -7.80
CA SER A 54 -6.45 -8.11 -9.18
C SER A 54 -5.62 -9.39 -9.32
N GLY A 55 -5.80 -10.09 -10.44
CA GLY A 55 -4.89 -11.17 -10.83
C GLY A 55 -3.54 -10.63 -11.29
N GLU A 56 -3.54 -9.42 -11.84
CA GLU A 56 -2.39 -8.70 -12.38
C GLU A 56 -1.37 -8.36 -11.29
N MET A 57 -1.82 -7.90 -10.12
CA MET A 57 -0.94 -7.74 -8.94
C MET A 57 -0.21 -9.05 -8.66
N LYS A 58 -0.95 -10.16 -8.51
CA LYS A 58 -0.34 -11.47 -8.20
C LYS A 58 0.63 -11.91 -9.29
N ALA A 59 0.27 -11.72 -10.56
CA ALA A 59 1.12 -12.05 -11.70
C ALA A 59 2.44 -11.25 -11.68
N LEU A 60 2.40 -9.96 -11.31
CA LEU A 60 3.60 -9.13 -11.19
C LEU A 60 4.50 -9.58 -10.02
N TYR A 61 3.93 -9.98 -8.88
CA TYR A 61 4.73 -10.57 -7.79
C TYR A 61 5.38 -11.89 -8.22
N TYR A 62 4.64 -12.80 -8.84
CA TYR A 62 5.21 -14.03 -9.39
C TYR A 62 6.29 -13.74 -10.44
N GLN A 63 6.08 -12.76 -11.33
CA GLN A 63 7.08 -12.37 -12.32
C GLN A 63 8.35 -11.87 -11.65
N GLY A 64 8.25 -10.99 -10.66
CA GLY A 64 9.39 -10.49 -9.91
C GLY A 64 10.17 -11.60 -9.22
N TYR A 65 9.51 -12.48 -8.47
CA TYR A 65 10.18 -13.59 -7.79
C TYR A 65 10.72 -14.68 -8.73
N ASN A 66 10.03 -14.98 -9.83
CA ASN A 66 10.55 -15.90 -10.85
C ASN A 66 11.80 -15.33 -11.55
N THR A 67 11.79 -14.02 -11.83
CA THR A 67 12.96 -13.31 -12.36
C THR A 67 14.09 -13.32 -11.34
N GLY A 68 13.80 -13.00 -10.08
CA GLY A 68 14.76 -13.08 -8.98
C GLY A 68 15.39 -14.45 -8.83
N LYS A 69 14.60 -15.53 -8.95
CA LYS A 69 15.10 -16.91 -8.95
C LYS A 69 16.10 -17.16 -10.10
N LEU A 70 15.75 -16.77 -11.32
CA LEU A 70 16.63 -16.89 -12.49
C LEU A 70 17.94 -16.13 -12.27
N ARG A 71 17.86 -14.86 -11.84
CA ARG A 71 19.05 -14.02 -11.60
C ARG A 71 19.89 -14.51 -10.45
N LEU A 72 19.28 -15.13 -9.44
CA LEU A 72 20.00 -15.74 -8.33
C LEU A 72 20.84 -16.92 -8.83
N ASP A 73 20.27 -17.81 -9.64
CA ASP A 73 21.02 -18.93 -10.23
C ASP A 73 22.18 -18.45 -11.11
N GLU A 74 21.95 -17.42 -11.94
CA GLU A 74 23.00 -16.79 -12.75
C GLU A 74 24.12 -16.16 -11.90
N ALA A 75 23.77 -15.55 -10.77
CA ALA A 75 24.74 -14.96 -9.85
C ALA A 75 25.54 -16.04 -9.12
N LEU A 76 24.90 -17.12 -8.68
CA LEU A 76 25.54 -18.24 -7.99
C LEU A 76 26.45 -19.08 -8.89
N ALA A 77 26.24 -19.06 -10.21
CA ALA A 77 27.14 -19.69 -11.17
C ALA A 77 28.50 -18.95 -11.30
N LYS A 78 28.61 -17.72 -10.77
CA LYS A 78 29.84 -16.92 -10.80
C LYS A 78 30.58 -17.07 -9.47
N SER A 79 31.88 -17.36 -9.51
CA SER A 79 32.71 -17.42 -8.30
C SER A 79 32.94 -16.02 -7.73
N THR A 80 32.71 -15.84 -6.43
CA THR A 80 32.98 -14.58 -5.71
C THR A 80 33.65 -14.84 -4.36
N ASP A 81 34.51 -13.92 -3.92
CA ASP A 81 35.27 -14.09 -2.67
C ASP A 81 34.43 -13.94 -1.40
N LYS A 82 33.25 -13.32 -1.52
CA LYS A 82 32.30 -13.13 -0.41
C LYS A 82 31.10 -14.05 -0.58
N LYS A 83 30.52 -14.45 0.56
CA LYS A 83 29.27 -15.23 0.59
C LYS A 83 28.15 -14.43 -0.09
N PRO A 84 27.34 -15.05 -0.97
CA PRO A 84 26.23 -14.36 -1.63
C PRO A 84 25.13 -14.01 -0.62
N ALA A 85 24.55 -12.83 -0.78
CA ALA A 85 23.37 -12.40 -0.04
C ALA A 85 22.34 -11.72 -0.94
N ILE A 86 21.08 -11.79 -0.54
CA ILE A 86 19.99 -11.01 -1.11
C ILE A 86 19.43 -10.07 -0.04
N ILE A 87 18.97 -8.90 -0.48
CA ILE A 87 18.33 -7.90 0.39
C ILE A 87 16.89 -7.72 -0.09
N LEU A 88 15.93 -7.74 0.84
CA LEU A 88 14.55 -7.45 0.55
C LEU A 88 14.03 -6.37 1.50
N ASP A 89 13.19 -5.48 0.99
CA ASP A 89 12.20 -4.83 1.83
C ASP A 89 11.19 -5.87 2.42
N LEU A 90 10.34 -5.46 3.38
CA LEU A 90 9.24 -6.30 3.85
C LEU A 90 7.85 -5.80 3.44
N ASP A 91 7.52 -4.54 3.67
CA ASP A 91 6.14 -4.08 3.60
C ASP A 91 5.78 -3.84 2.14
N GLU A 92 4.80 -4.57 1.61
CA GLU A 92 4.47 -4.65 0.17
C GLU A 92 5.56 -5.32 -0.70
N THR A 93 6.66 -5.79 -0.11
CA THR A 93 7.66 -6.61 -0.82
C THR A 93 7.58 -8.08 -0.43
N VAL A 94 7.43 -8.40 0.86
CA VAL A 94 7.30 -9.77 1.39
C VAL A 94 5.98 -9.95 2.14
N LEU A 95 5.55 -8.92 2.86
CA LEU A 95 4.36 -8.87 3.70
C LEU A 95 3.30 -7.97 3.07
N ASP A 96 2.09 -8.50 2.92
CA ASP A 96 0.90 -7.77 2.46
C ASP A 96 0.23 -7.05 3.65
N ASN A 97 0.33 -5.73 3.65
CA ASN A 97 -0.28 -4.81 4.60
C ASN A 97 -1.52 -4.11 4.03
N SER A 98 -2.01 -4.49 2.85
CA SER A 98 -3.20 -3.89 2.25
C SER A 98 -4.45 -3.92 3.16
N PRO A 99 -4.66 -4.87 4.10
CA PRO A 99 -5.77 -4.75 5.06
C PRO A 99 -5.68 -3.52 5.96
N PHE A 100 -4.46 -3.07 6.28
CA PHE A 100 -4.24 -1.82 7.00
C PHE A 100 -4.62 -0.61 6.13
N GLN A 101 -4.19 -0.58 4.86
CA GLN A 101 -4.56 0.49 3.92
C GLN A 101 -6.08 0.60 3.76
N ALA A 102 -6.76 -0.53 3.54
CA ALA A 102 -8.21 -0.57 3.40
C ALA A 102 -8.97 -0.12 4.67
N SER A 103 -8.34 -0.17 5.84
CA SER A 103 -8.93 0.35 7.08
C SER A 103 -9.01 1.88 7.10
N ALA A 104 -8.11 2.57 6.40
CA ALA A 104 -8.13 4.03 6.28
C ALA A 104 -9.38 4.51 5.53
N ILE A 105 -9.80 3.80 4.49
CA ILE A 105 -11.01 4.09 3.71
C ILE A 105 -12.26 4.04 4.61
N LYS A 106 -12.34 3.06 5.52
CA LYS A 106 -13.49 2.90 6.43
C LYS A 106 -13.49 3.92 7.57
N THR A 107 -12.31 4.30 8.05
CA THR A 107 -12.17 5.12 9.26
C THR A 107 -11.93 6.60 8.98
N GLY A 108 -11.63 6.95 7.73
CA GLY A 108 -11.18 8.29 7.34
C GLY A 108 -9.79 8.65 7.90
N LYS A 109 -9.06 7.69 8.47
CA LYS A 109 -7.78 7.92 9.16
C LYS A 109 -6.69 7.05 8.54
N GLY A 110 -5.81 7.67 7.75
CA GLY A 110 -4.67 7.02 7.12
C GLY A 110 -3.46 6.88 8.06
N PHE A 111 -2.35 6.42 7.48
CA PHE A 111 -1.07 6.33 8.18
C PHE A 111 -0.72 7.66 8.89
N PRO A 112 -0.18 7.62 10.13
CA PRO A 112 0.23 6.43 10.90
C PRO A 112 -0.86 5.85 11.83
N TYR A 113 -2.13 6.26 11.69
CA TYR A 113 -3.19 5.83 12.61
C TYR A 113 -3.31 4.30 12.66
N LYS A 114 -3.11 3.71 13.86
CA LYS A 114 -3.14 2.26 14.13
C LYS A 114 -2.11 1.40 13.40
N TRP A 115 -1.08 1.99 12.78
CA TRP A 115 -0.02 1.21 12.14
C TRP A 115 0.70 0.28 13.14
N ASP A 116 1.06 0.81 14.31
CA ASP A 116 1.70 -0.01 15.34
C ASP A 116 0.79 -1.15 15.82
N GLU A 117 -0.52 -0.90 15.98
CA GLU A 117 -1.48 -1.95 16.34
C GLU A 117 -1.52 -3.07 15.28
N TRP A 118 -1.50 -2.70 13.99
CA TRP A 118 -1.43 -3.65 12.88
C TRP A 118 -0.14 -4.48 12.91
N VAL A 119 1.01 -3.83 13.08
CA VAL A 119 2.31 -4.51 13.14
C VAL A 119 2.37 -5.46 14.33
N GLN A 120 1.92 -5.03 15.51
CA GLN A 120 1.87 -5.87 16.72
C GLN A 120 0.94 -7.07 16.58
N ALA A 121 -0.11 -6.98 15.75
CA ALA A 121 -0.97 -8.11 15.47
C ALA A 121 -0.20 -9.26 14.78
N ALA A 122 0.85 -8.96 14.01
CA ALA A 122 1.68 -9.93 13.30
C ALA A 122 0.86 -10.91 12.43
N LYS A 123 -0.11 -10.35 11.68
CA LYS A 123 -1.08 -11.07 10.84
C LYS A 123 -0.99 -10.74 9.35
N ALA A 124 0.01 -9.95 8.93
CA ALA A 124 0.23 -9.71 7.51
C ALA A 124 0.46 -11.05 6.81
N LYS A 125 -0.09 -11.22 5.62
CA LYS A 125 0.13 -12.42 4.80
C LYS A 125 1.41 -12.25 3.99
N ALA A 126 1.98 -13.35 3.51
CA ALA A 126 3.02 -13.25 2.50
C ALA A 126 2.40 -12.79 1.17
N VAL A 127 3.11 -11.94 0.43
CA VAL A 127 2.77 -11.66 -0.97
C VAL A 127 3.04 -12.91 -1.84
N PRO A 128 2.43 -13.02 -3.04
CA PRO A 128 2.58 -14.21 -3.89
C PRO A 128 4.03 -14.51 -4.27
N GLY A 129 4.49 -15.76 -4.11
CA GLY A 129 5.82 -16.21 -4.53
C GLY A 129 6.97 -15.90 -3.56
N ALA A 130 6.74 -15.04 -2.55
CA ALA A 130 7.79 -14.61 -1.62
C ALA A 130 8.35 -15.78 -0.80
N VAL A 131 7.47 -16.58 -0.19
CA VAL A 131 7.88 -17.69 0.68
C VAL A 131 8.67 -18.72 -0.13
N GLU A 132 8.18 -19.10 -1.30
CA GLU A 132 8.83 -20.08 -2.17
C GLU A 132 10.21 -19.63 -2.63
N PHE A 133 10.35 -18.36 -3.03
CA PHE A 133 11.64 -17.79 -3.43
C PHE A 133 12.61 -17.70 -2.26
N LEU A 134 12.17 -17.25 -1.08
CA LEU A 134 13.03 -17.09 0.09
C LEU A 134 13.50 -18.45 0.61
N THR A 135 12.62 -19.45 0.67
CA THR A 135 13.00 -20.83 0.99
C THR A 135 13.99 -21.38 -0.03
N TYR A 136 13.82 -21.09 -1.33
CA TYR A 136 14.77 -21.49 -2.36
C TYR A 136 16.16 -20.87 -2.16
N ALA A 137 16.23 -19.57 -1.89
CA ALA A 137 17.49 -18.87 -1.63
C ALA A 137 18.21 -19.43 -0.38
N ASP A 138 17.47 -19.66 0.70
CA ASP A 138 17.98 -20.26 1.93
C ASP A 138 18.56 -21.67 1.70
N GLN A 139 17.84 -22.51 0.95
CA GLN A 139 18.30 -23.86 0.57
C GLN A 139 19.57 -23.85 -0.31
N LYS A 140 19.82 -22.76 -1.04
CA LYS A 140 21.04 -22.55 -1.82
C LYS A 140 22.21 -22.00 -0.99
N GLY A 141 22.02 -21.80 0.31
CA GLY A 141 23.04 -21.26 1.21
C GLY A 141 23.26 -19.75 1.08
N VAL A 142 22.29 -19.03 0.51
CA VAL A 142 22.32 -17.58 0.35
C VAL A 142 21.81 -16.93 1.64
N ASP A 143 22.53 -15.93 2.14
CA ASP A 143 22.03 -15.15 3.28
C ASP A 143 20.96 -14.15 2.82
N VAL A 144 19.84 -14.15 3.53
CA VAL A 144 18.66 -13.34 3.24
C VAL A 144 18.58 -12.25 4.31
N TYR A 145 18.60 -11.00 3.88
CA TYR A 145 18.49 -9.84 4.76
C TYR A 145 17.20 -9.06 4.48
N TYR A 146 16.44 -8.79 5.53
CA TYR A 146 15.21 -8.01 5.49
C TYR A 146 15.46 -6.60 6.02
N ILE A 147 15.32 -5.58 5.17
CA ILE A 147 15.61 -4.17 5.49
C ILE A 147 14.36 -3.32 5.21
N PRO A 148 13.36 -3.33 6.11
CA PRO A 148 12.14 -2.54 5.93
C PRO A 148 12.24 -1.12 6.49
N GLY A 149 11.22 -0.31 6.25
CA GLY A 149 11.05 1.00 6.87
C GLY A 149 10.64 0.97 8.36
N ARG A 150 10.22 -0.19 8.87
CA ARG A 150 9.81 -0.41 10.27
C ARG A 150 10.89 0.01 11.27
N THR A 151 10.48 0.47 12.46
CA THR A 151 11.38 0.92 13.53
C THR A 151 11.83 -0.24 14.41
N THR A 152 12.97 -0.11 15.10
CA THR A 152 13.47 -1.16 16.01
C THR A 152 12.50 -1.57 17.12
N SER A 153 11.56 -0.69 17.53
CA SER A 153 10.48 -1.03 18.46
C SER A 153 9.52 -2.11 17.93
N GLN A 154 9.48 -2.32 16.62
CA GLN A 154 8.62 -3.28 15.93
C GLN A 154 9.32 -4.63 15.64
N LEU A 155 10.56 -4.83 16.10
CA LEU A 155 11.39 -6.00 15.75
C LEU A 155 10.75 -7.33 16.13
N GLU A 156 10.29 -7.48 17.37
CA GLU A 156 9.73 -8.75 17.86
C GLU A 156 8.45 -9.12 17.10
N ALA A 157 7.57 -8.15 16.86
CA ALA A 157 6.34 -8.35 16.11
C ALA A 157 6.62 -8.71 14.64
N THR A 158 7.64 -8.08 14.04
CA THR A 158 8.07 -8.36 12.66
C THR A 158 8.62 -9.78 12.55
N ILE A 159 9.55 -10.17 13.43
CA ILE A 159 10.09 -11.54 13.47
C ILE A 159 8.98 -12.56 13.70
N LYS A 160 8.03 -12.27 14.61
CA LYS A 160 6.87 -13.13 14.84
C LYS A 160 6.04 -13.32 13.57
N ASN A 161 5.76 -12.25 12.81
CA ASN A 161 5.01 -12.37 11.57
C ASN A 161 5.74 -13.23 10.53
N LEU A 162 7.06 -13.03 10.37
CA LEU A 162 7.88 -13.82 9.44
C LEU A 162 7.89 -15.30 9.83
N LYS A 163 8.05 -15.61 11.12
CA LYS A 163 8.00 -16.99 11.63
C LYS A 163 6.64 -17.65 11.44
N ASN A 164 5.53 -16.93 11.67
CA ASN A 164 4.18 -17.45 11.41
C ASN A 164 3.96 -17.86 9.95
N LEU A 165 4.71 -17.24 9.02
CA LEU A 165 4.67 -17.52 7.59
C LEU A 165 5.76 -18.51 7.14
N HIS A 166 6.55 -19.07 8.07
CA HIS A 166 7.69 -19.94 7.78
C HIS A 166 8.73 -19.31 6.84
N ILE A 167 8.88 -17.99 6.90
CA ILE A 167 9.91 -17.26 6.15
C ILE A 167 11.28 -17.55 6.80
N PRO A 168 12.29 -17.97 6.03
CA PRO A 168 13.59 -18.38 6.57
C PRO A 168 14.35 -17.20 7.17
N GLN A 169 15.40 -17.48 7.94
CA GLN A 169 16.31 -16.47 8.51
C GLN A 169 15.58 -15.33 9.24
N ALA A 170 14.41 -15.60 9.81
CA ALA A 170 13.61 -14.65 10.60
C ALA A 170 14.24 -14.42 11.99
N ALA A 171 15.38 -13.76 12.04
CA ALA A 171 16.19 -13.52 13.22
C ALA A 171 16.76 -12.08 13.24
N LYS A 172 17.19 -11.62 14.42
CA LYS A 172 17.57 -10.21 14.66
C LYS A 172 18.77 -9.72 13.85
N ASP A 173 19.66 -10.63 13.50
CA ASP A 173 20.84 -10.41 12.67
C ASP A 173 20.52 -10.34 11.17
N HIS A 174 19.39 -10.89 10.75
CA HIS A 174 18.90 -10.86 9.37
C HIS A 174 17.77 -9.83 9.15
N VAL A 175 17.09 -9.38 10.20
CA VAL A 175 16.03 -8.35 10.15
C VAL A 175 16.59 -7.01 10.63
N LEU A 176 16.98 -6.14 9.70
CA LEU A 176 17.65 -4.87 9.96
C LEU A 176 16.66 -3.69 9.89
N LEU A 177 15.98 -3.44 11.01
CA LEU A 177 15.01 -2.34 11.14
C LEU A 177 15.68 -0.97 11.27
N THR A 178 14.90 0.10 11.05
CA THR A 178 15.34 1.50 11.13
C THR A 178 15.67 1.87 12.57
N GLY A 179 16.94 2.18 12.84
CA GLY A 179 17.42 2.69 14.11
C GLY A 179 17.34 4.23 14.22
N PRO A 180 17.57 4.80 15.42
CA PRO A 180 17.41 6.24 15.67
C PRO A 180 18.32 7.18 14.87
N LYS A 181 19.42 6.65 14.31
CA LYS A 181 20.40 7.41 13.53
C LYS A 181 20.39 7.05 12.04
N ASP A 182 19.53 6.12 11.63
CA ASP A 182 19.48 5.69 10.25
C ASP A 182 18.69 6.72 9.42
N GLU A 183 19.26 7.10 8.28
CA GLU A 183 18.58 7.83 7.23
C GLU A 183 18.39 6.90 6.03
N GLY A 184 17.13 6.59 5.68
CA GLY A 184 16.83 5.62 4.64
C GLY A 184 17.41 4.23 4.97
N LYS A 185 17.75 3.47 3.93
CA LYS A 185 18.19 2.07 4.04
C LYS A 185 19.67 1.85 3.72
N GLU A 186 20.38 2.88 3.27
CA GLU A 186 21.74 2.75 2.71
C GLU A 186 22.77 2.23 3.73
N THR A 187 22.81 2.79 4.94
CA THR A 187 23.73 2.33 6.00
C THR A 187 23.54 0.84 6.32
N ARG A 188 22.29 0.36 6.29
CA ARG A 188 21.96 -1.05 6.55
C ARG A 188 22.36 -1.95 5.37
N ARG A 189 22.16 -1.50 4.12
CA ARG A 189 22.69 -2.19 2.92
C ARG A 189 24.22 -2.30 2.95
N GLN A 190 24.93 -1.23 3.30
CA GLN A 190 26.38 -1.21 3.39
C GLN A 190 26.92 -2.15 4.47
N LYS A 191 26.23 -2.26 5.60
CA LYS A 191 26.56 -3.23 6.66
C LYS A 191 26.53 -4.67 6.13
N VAL A 192 25.53 -5.03 5.32
CA VAL A 192 25.46 -6.35 4.66
C VAL A 192 26.61 -6.52 3.67
N ALA A 193 26.84 -5.53 2.81
CA ALA A 193 27.88 -5.54 1.76
C ALA A 193 29.33 -5.60 2.30
N THR A 194 29.53 -5.29 3.58
CA THR A 194 30.85 -5.43 4.23
C THR A 194 31.32 -6.90 4.18
N ASN A 195 30.45 -7.85 4.49
CA ASN A 195 30.80 -9.27 4.57
C ASN A 195 30.20 -10.13 3.46
N HIS A 196 29.27 -9.58 2.66
CA HIS A 196 28.57 -10.32 1.62
C HIS A 196 28.73 -9.70 0.24
N ASN A 197 28.61 -10.54 -0.78
CA ASN A 197 28.31 -10.09 -2.12
C ASN A 197 26.78 -9.98 -2.28
N VAL A 198 26.24 -8.77 -2.23
CA VAL A 198 24.80 -8.54 -2.44
C VAL A 198 24.46 -8.69 -3.92
N VAL A 199 23.88 -9.84 -4.26
CA VAL A 199 23.62 -10.23 -5.66
C VAL A 199 22.29 -9.70 -6.17
N LEU A 200 21.28 -9.57 -5.32
CA LEU A 200 19.95 -9.06 -5.67
C LEU A 200 19.36 -8.19 -4.56
N LEU A 201 18.57 -7.20 -4.97
CA LEU A 201 17.75 -6.37 -4.10
C LEU A 201 16.29 -6.43 -4.56
N PHE A 202 15.36 -6.53 -3.61
CA PHE A 202 13.93 -6.62 -3.86
C PHE A 202 13.20 -5.51 -3.11
N GLY A 203 12.25 -4.85 -3.77
CA GLY A 203 11.54 -3.71 -3.19
C GLY A 203 10.36 -3.24 -4.02
N ASP A 204 9.35 -2.67 -3.39
CA ASP A 204 8.25 -1.95 -4.05
C ASP A 204 8.52 -0.44 -4.18
N ASN A 205 9.52 0.07 -3.44
CA ASN A 205 9.92 1.47 -3.44
C ASN A 205 11.34 1.65 -4.00
N LEU A 206 11.60 2.74 -4.70
CA LEU A 206 12.93 2.99 -5.28
C LEU A 206 14.02 3.16 -4.21
N SER A 207 13.68 3.66 -3.01
CA SER A 207 14.62 3.79 -1.88
C SER A 207 15.00 2.44 -1.24
N ASP A 208 14.39 1.33 -1.66
CA ASP A 208 14.88 -0.02 -1.37
C ASP A 208 16.21 -0.29 -2.09
N PHE A 209 16.48 0.48 -3.15
CA PHE A 209 17.71 0.49 -3.91
C PHE A 209 18.53 1.75 -3.61
N SER A 210 19.84 1.68 -3.87
CA SER A 210 20.76 2.80 -3.60
C SER A 210 20.56 3.95 -4.59
N GLY A 211 20.59 5.20 -4.09
CA GLY A 211 20.65 6.42 -4.90
C GLY A 211 19.32 7.17 -5.10
N PHE A 212 18.21 6.61 -4.63
CA PHE A 212 16.86 7.18 -4.84
C PHE A 212 16.30 7.96 -3.65
N ASP A 213 17.01 8.00 -2.52
CA ASP A 213 16.54 8.62 -1.28
C ASP A 213 16.17 10.10 -1.46
N LYS A 214 14.94 10.45 -1.08
CA LYS A 214 14.40 11.82 -1.02
C LYS A 214 14.56 12.65 -2.32
N LYS A 215 14.53 12.00 -3.48
CA LYS A 215 14.62 12.66 -4.78
C LYS A 215 13.29 13.29 -5.21
N SER A 216 13.36 14.38 -5.98
CA SER A 216 12.19 14.97 -6.64
C SER A 216 11.57 13.98 -7.63
N ILE A 217 10.33 14.22 -8.08
CA ILE A 217 9.67 13.41 -9.12
C ILE A 217 10.53 13.34 -10.38
N THR A 218 11.07 14.48 -10.82
CA THR A 218 11.94 14.55 -12.00
C THR A 218 13.22 13.73 -11.82
N ASP A 219 13.92 13.92 -10.70
CA ASP A 219 15.21 13.27 -10.49
C ASP A 219 15.07 11.76 -10.27
N ARG A 220 14.07 11.32 -9.51
CA ARG A 220 13.85 9.88 -9.27
C ARG A 220 13.51 9.16 -10.58
N ASN A 221 12.69 9.77 -11.44
CA ASN A 221 12.33 9.18 -12.73
C ASN A 221 13.51 9.18 -13.70
N LYS A 222 14.31 10.27 -13.72
CA LYS A 222 15.56 10.33 -14.49
C LYS A 222 16.54 9.23 -14.08
N LEU A 223 16.71 9.00 -12.77
CA LEU A 223 17.59 7.93 -12.26
C LEU A 223 17.11 6.53 -12.67
N VAL A 224 15.80 6.31 -12.79
CA VAL A 224 15.26 5.05 -13.34
C VAL A 224 15.71 4.87 -14.79
N GLU A 225 15.60 5.91 -15.62
CA GLU A 225 16.03 5.87 -17.04
C GLU A 225 17.53 5.65 -17.21
N GLU A 226 18.34 6.24 -16.33
CA GLU A 226 19.79 6.07 -16.28
C GLU A 226 20.18 4.65 -15.85
N GLN A 227 19.37 4.01 -15.00
CA GLN A 227 19.62 2.68 -14.44
C GLN A 227 18.74 1.58 -15.04
N LYS A 228 18.05 1.82 -16.16
CA LYS A 228 17.01 0.92 -16.70
C LYS A 228 17.43 -0.54 -16.85
N GLU A 229 18.69 -0.78 -17.23
CA GLU A 229 19.22 -2.14 -17.43
C GLU A 229 19.43 -2.91 -16.12
N THR A 230 19.41 -2.24 -14.96
CA THR A 230 19.57 -2.89 -13.66
C THR A 230 18.28 -3.49 -13.12
N PHE A 231 17.12 -3.00 -13.58
CA PHE A 231 15.81 -3.50 -13.20
C PHE A 231 15.53 -4.85 -13.89
N GLY A 232 15.12 -5.85 -13.11
CA GLY A 232 15.00 -7.25 -13.57
C GLY A 232 16.35 -7.98 -13.71
N GLN A 233 17.48 -7.31 -13.42
CA GLN A 233 18.82 -7.91 -13.36
C GLN A 233 19.30 -8.00 -11.91
N LYS A 234 19.54 -6.85 -11.27
CA LYS A 234 19.97 -6.74 -9.88
C LYS A 234 18.86 -6.22 -8.97
N LEU A 235 18.02 -5.32 -9.50
CA LEU A 235 16.93 -4.67 -8.78
C LEU A 235 15.61 -5.31 -9.22
N ILE A 236 14.93 -6.00 -8.32
CA ILE A 236 13.64 -6.64 -8.58
C ILE A 236 12.56 -5.78 -7.94
N VAL A 237 11.69 -5.19 -8.78
CA VAL A 237 10.68 -4.22 -8.35
C VAL A 237 9.30 -4.86 -8.27
N PHE A 238 8.56 -4.52 -7.22
CA PHE A 238 7.17 -4.92 -7.04
C PHE A 238 6.20 -3.72 -7.14
N PRO A 239 4.94 -3.96 -7.52
CA PRO A 239 3.98 -2.88 -7.70
C PRO A 239 3.30 -2.49 -6.39
N ASN A 240 3.51 -1.25 -5.93
CA ASN A 240 2.75 -0.65 -4.84
C ASN A 240 2.15 0.71 -5.25
N PRO A 241 0.90 0.74 -5.74
CA PRO A 241 0.19 1.98 -6.03
C PRO A 241 -0.51 2.58 -4.80
N MET A 242 -0.44 1.95 -3.62
CA MET A 242 -1.20 2.37 -2.43
C MET A 242 -0.53 3.53 -1.69
N TYR A 243 0.80 3.48 -1.59
CA TYR A 243 1.65 4.49 -0.94
C TYR A 243 3.11 4.33 -1.38
N GLY A 244 4.00 5.26 -0.99
CA GLY A 244 5.45 5.12 -1.15
C GLY A 244 6.17 6.45 -1.38
N ASP A 245 7.47 6.41 -1.68
CA ASP A 245 8.24 7.65 -1.94
C ASP A 245 7.77 8.35 -3.22
N TRP A 246 7.09 7.64 -4.13
CA TRP A 246 6.44 8.25 -5.29
C TRP A 246 5.36 9.24 -4.85
N GLU A 247 4.62 8.94 -3.78
CA GLU A 247 3.65 9.85 -3.17
C GLU A 247 4.39 10.93 -2.38
N GLY A 248 5.39 10.54 -1.58
CA GLY A 248 6.21 11.48 -0.81
C GLY A 248 6.84 12.58 -1.68
N ALA A 249 7.32 12.23 -2.87
CA ALA A 249 7.88 13.17 -3.82
C ALA A 249 6.87 14.24 -4.30
N ILE A 250 5.57 13.93 -4.36
CA ILE A 250 4.50 14.89 -4.66
C ILE A 250 4.41 15.97 -3.56
N TYR A 251 4.69 15.59 -2.32
CA TYR A 251 4.63 16.48 -1.15
C TYR A 251 5.98 17.07 -0.76
N ASN A 252 7.03 16.89 -1.58
CA ASN A 252 8.41 17.20 -1.20
C ASN A 252 8.84 16.54 0.12
N TYR A 253 8.31 15.35 0.39
CA TYR A 253 8.48 14.57 1.62
C TYR A 253 7.96 15.26 2.90
N ASP A 254 7.16 16.31 2.78
CA ASP A 254 6.45 16.94 3.90
C ASP A 254 5.02 16.40 4.02
N TYR A 255 4.85 15.35 4.82
CA TYR A 255 3.53 14.76 5.09
C TYR A 255 2.68 15.55 6.08
N SER A 256 3.23 16.62 6.69
CA SER A 256 2.52 17.45 7.68
C SER A 256 1.53 18.44 7.05
N ILE A 257 1.60 18.63 5.73
CA ILE A 257 0.66 19.45 4.99
C ILE A 257 -0.78 18.92 5.10
N SER A 258 -1.74 19.84 5.00
CA SER A 258 -3.18 19.52 5.12
C SER A 258 -3.67 18.60 4.00
N ASP A 259 -4.75 17.85 4.25
CA ASP A 259 -5.37 16.98 3.24
C ASP A 259 -5.82 17.76 2.00
N LYS A 260 -6.23 19.02 2.16
CA LYS A 260 -6.56 19.92 1.04
C LYS A 260 -5.33 20.22 0.18
N GLN A 261 -4.16 20.41 0.79
CA GLN A 261 -2.91 20.61 0.06
C GLN A 261 -2.48 19.32 -0.65
N LYS A 262 -2.61 18.16 0.01
CA LYS A 262 -2.34 16.84 -0.61
C LYS A 262 -3.23 16.60 -1.83
N ASP A 263 -4.54 16.82 -1.71
CA ASP A 263 -5.50 16.70 -2.82
C ASP A 263 -5.11 17.62 -3.99
N LYS A 264 -4.80 18.89 -3.72
CA LYS A 264 -4.36 19.83 -4.78
C LYS A 264 -3.09 19.32 -5.47
N LEU A 265 -2.05 18.98 -4.70
CA LEU A 265 -0.77 18.55 -5.25
C LEU A 265 -0.90 17.27 -6.08
N ARG A 266 -1.70 16.30 -5.63
CA ARG A 266 -2.01 15.08 -6.40
C ARG A 266 -2.66 15.42 -7.74
N ARG A 267 -3.66 16.30 -7.75
CA ARG A 267 -4.36 16.73 -8.99
C ARG A 267 -3.45 17.48 -9.94
N ASP A 268 -2.55 18.31 -9.41
CA ASP A 268 -1.58 19.08 -10.21
C ASP A 268 -0.56 18.18 -10.91
N GLN A 269 -0.35 16.93 -10.45
CA GLN A 269 0.54 15.97 -11.12
C GLN A 269 -0.12 15.24 -12.30
N LEU A 270 -1.44 15.37 -12.48
CA LEU A 270 -2.15 14.68 -13.55
C LEU A 270 -2.00 15.44 -14.87
N GLN A 271 -1.68 14.69 -15.93
CA GLN A 271 -1.70 15.20 -17.30
C GLN A 271 -3.07 14.94 -17.91
N TYR A 272 -3.81 16.01 -18.19
CA TYR A 272 -5.14 15.93 -18.79
C TYR A 272 -5.03 15.95 -20.32
N PHE A 273 -5.84 15.12 -20.97
CA PHE A 273 -6.07 15.22 -22.41
C PHE A 273 -6.93 16.46 -22.69
N ASN A 274 -6.52 17.26 -23.68
CA ASN A 274 -7.24 18.44 -24.16
C ASN A 274 -8.00 18.12 -25.45
#